data_AF-A0A0R0M4X0-F1
#
_entry.id   AF-A0A0R0M4X0-F1
#
_cell.length_a   1.000
_cell.length_b   1.000
_cell.length_c   1.000
_cell.angle_alpha   90.00
_cell.angle_beta   90.00
_cell.angle_gamma   90.00
#
_symmetry.space_group_name_H-M   'P 1'
#
loop_
_entity.id
_entity.type
_entity.pdbx_description
1 polymer ?
#
loop_
_entity_poly.entity_id
_entity_poly.type
_entity_poly.pdbx_seq_one_letter_code
_entity_poly.pdbx_strand_id
1 'polypeptide(L)'
;MEVRKSEIDAAIGLLKISSLKKKRIGFGVKVKKTNLQQSVLKSVYEITNFPSTETRNELALLLGISQRSVQVWFQNKRQISKKKDANRNGGTEKPFVNEYTKFLKSDALYDPNDEFVCDISSTKLFDIIKYCIRNDELSNSNYSTLSLESSISTNQTDEDKQ
;
A
#
# COMPACT_ATOMS: atom_id res chain seq x y z
N MET A 1 19.33 11.23 12.17
CA MET A 1 20.32 10.62 11.28
C MET A 1 19.64 10.39 9.95
N GLU A 2 20.06 11.11 8.92
CA GLU A 2 19.47 11.00 7.57
C GLU A 2 20.05 9.76 6.88
N VAL A 3 19.19 8.82 6.53
CA VAL A 3 19.59 7.56 5.89
C VAL A 3 19.90 7.85 4.42
N ARG A 4 21.08 7.45 3.94
CA ARG A 4 21.50 7.75 2.57
C ARG A 4 20.79 6.84 1.56
N LYS A 5 20.54 7.34 0.34
CA LYS A 5 19.96 6.54 -0.77
C LYS A 5 20.70 5.21 -0.98
N SER A 6 22.03 5.24 -0.96
CA SER A 6 22.87 4.05 -1.15
C SER A 6 22.66 2.97 -0.08
N GLU A 7 22.35 3.36 1.15
CA GLU A 7 22.11 2.42 2.26
C GLU A 7 20.77 1.69 2.05
N ILE A 8 19.75 2.42 1.61
CA ILE A 8 18.41 1.87 1.33
C ILE A 8 18.48 0.95 0.11
N ASP A 9 19.12 1.38 -0.97
CA ASP A 9 19.31 0.56 -2.19
C ASP A 9 20.05 -0.75 -1.87
N ALA A 10 21.10 -0.67 -1.03
CA ALA A 10 21.83 -1.86 -0.57
C ALA A 10 20.93 -2.79 0.26
N ALA A 11 20.11 -2.24 1.17
CA ALA A 11 19.16 -3.02 1.95
C ALA A 11 18.11 -3.73 1.07
N ILE A 12 17.55 -3.04 0.07
CA ILE A 12 16.64 -3.64 -0.93
C ILE A 12 17.37 -4.73 -1.72
N GLY A 13 18.63 -4.50 -2.12
CA GLY A 13 19.47 -5.48 -2.78
C GLY A 13 19.65 -6.76 -1.95
N LEU A 14 19.93 -6.63 -0.65
CA LEU A 14 20.03 -7.76 0.28
C LEU A 14 18.70 -8.52 0.42
N LEU A 15 17.57 -7.80 0.48
CA LEU A 15 16.24 -8.42 0.48
C LEU A 15 15.99 -9.21 -0.81
N LYS A 16 16.41 -8.68 -1.95
CA LYS A 16 16.30 -9.36 -3.25
C LYS A 16 17.12 -10.65 -3.28
N ILE A 17 18.37 -10.62 -2.80
CA ILE A 17 19.27 -11.79 -2.75
C ILE A 17 18.72 -12.86 -1.79
N SER A 18 18.28 -12.47 -0.59
CA SER A 18 17.72 -13.40 0.39
C SER A 18 16.39 -14.01 -0.06
N SER A 19 15.60 -13.27 -0.86
CA SER A 19 14.37 -13.76 -1.48
C SER A 19 14.61 -14.89 -2.50
N LEU A 20 15.76 -14.92 -3.18
CA LEU A 20 16.10 -15.98 -4.15
C LEU A 20 16.23 -17.37 -3.51
N LYS A 21 16.58 -17.46 -2.22
CA LYS A 21 16.70 -18.73 -1.49
C LYS A 21 15.39 -19.19 -0.84
N LYS A 22 14.40 -18.30 -0.69
CA LYS A 22 13.08 -18.67 -0.16
C LYS A 22 12.33 -19.46 -1.22
N LYS A 23 12.00 -20.73 -0.93
CA LYS A 23 10.99 -21.51 -1.67
C LYS A 23 9.76 -20.60 -1.85
N ARG A 24 9.12 -20.62 -3.03
CA ARG A 24 7.89 -19.85 -3.33
C ARG A 24 6.73 -20.33 -2.44
N ILE A 25 6.76 -20.02 -1.15
CA ILE A 25 5.70 -20.40 -0.21
C ILE A 25 4.49 -19.53 -0.57
N GLY A 26 3.42 -20.16 -1.06
CA GLY A 26 2.12 -19.53 -1.24
C GLY A 26 1.79 -18.98 -2.63
N PHE A 27 2.35 -19.52 -3.71
CA PHE A 27 1.83 -19.26 -5.06
C PHE A 27 0.38 -19.78 -5.16
N GLY A 28 -0.61 -18.92 -4.88
CA GLY A 28 -2.04 -19.23 -4.98
C GLY A 28 -2.89 -18.97 -3.73
N VAL A 29 -2.29 -18.75 -2.55
CA VAL A 29 -3.08 -18.46 -1.34
C VAL A 29 -3.43 -16.97 -1.30
N LYS A 30 -4.73 -16.67 -1.41
CA LYS A 30 -5.24 -15.29 -1.33
C LYS A 30 -5.26 -14.83 0.11
N VAL A 31 -4.18 -14.19 0.56
CA VAL A 31 -4.10 -13.57 1.88
C VAL A 31 -4.65 -12.13 1.83
N LYS A 32 -5.47 -11.76 2.83
CA LYS A 32 -5.95 -10.38 2.99
C LYS A 32 -4.78 -9.48 3.40
N LYS A 33 -4.62 -8.34 2.73
CA LYS A 33 -3.56 -7.36 3.04
C LYS A 33 -3.81 -6.73 4.42
N THR A 34 -2.75 -6.56 5.21
CA THR A 34 -2.79 -5.87 6.51
C THR A 34 -3.11 -4.39 6.36
N ASN A 35 -3.49 -3.71 7.46
CA ASN A 35 -3.78 -2.27 7.45
C ASN A 35 -2.56 -1.46 7.00
N LEU A 36 -1.39 -1.76 7.55
CA LEU A 36 -0.12 -1.14 7.12
C LEU A 36 0.13 -1.32 5.62
N GLN A 37 0.00 -2.54 5.09
CA GLN A 37 0.18 -2.81 3.66
C GLN A 37 -0.79 -2.00 2.80
N GLN A 38 -2.05 -1.88 3.22
CA GLN A 38 -3.04 -1.06 2.50
C GLN A 38 -2.74 0.44 2.60
N SER A 39 -2.28 0.92 3.76
CA SER A 39 -1.93 2.32 3.98
C SER A 39 -0.78 2.75 3.06
N VAL A 40 0.31 1.98 3.04
CA VAL A 40 1.46 2.23 2.15
C VAL A 40 1.03 2.23 0.68
N LEU A 41 0.26 1.22 0.24
CA LEU A 41 -0.21 1.15 -1.14
C LEU A 41 -1.09 2.35 -1.54
N LYS A 42 -1.93 2.84 -0.63
CA LYS A 42 -2.73 4.06 -0.84
C LYS A 42 -1.82 5.29 -0.93
N SER A 43 -0.89 5.48 -0.01
CA SER A 43 0.03 6.62 -0.03
C SER A 43 0.87 6.68 -1.30
N VAL A 44 1.31 5.53 -1.81
CA VAL A 44 1.99 5.45 -3.12
C VAL A 44 1.04 5.78 -4.27
N TYR A 45 -0.20 5.31 -4.21
CA TYR A 45 -1.21 5.60 -5.24
C TYR A 45 -1.47 7.10 -5.39
N GLU A 46 -1.50 7.86 -4.30
CA GLU A 46 -1.64 9.32 -4.34
C GLU A 46 -0.45 10.01 -5.06
N ILE A 47 0.71 9.36 -5.15
CA ILE A 47 1.89 9.86 -5.88
C ILE A 47 1.84 9.41 -7.33
N THR A 48 1.57 8.12 -7.57
CA THR A 48 1.40 7.58 -8.91
C THR A 48 0.41 6.41 -8.94
N ASN A 49 -0.53 6.51 -9.88
CA ASN A 49 -1.51 5.46 -10.16
C ASN A 49 -0.90 4.31 -10.99
N PHE A 50 0.29 4.51 -11.57
CA PHE A 50 0.97 3.61 -12.51
C PHE A 50 2.45 3.39 -12.09
N PRO A 51 2.69 2.73 -10.95
CA PRO A 51 4.06 2.48 -10.49
C PRO A 51 4.81 1.55 -11.46
N SER A 52 6.11 1.78 -11.63
CA SER A 52 6.97 0.97 -12.49
C SER A 52 7.14 -0.48 -12.03
N THR A 53 7.70 -1.33 -12.90
CA THR A 53 8.04 -2.72 -12.54
C THR A 53 9.02 -2.77 -11.37
N GLU A 54 9.99 -1.86 -11.35
CA GLU A 54 10.97 -1.74 -10.27
C GLU A 54 10.29 -1.30 -8.96
N THR A 55 9.55 -0.19 -8.98
CA THR A 55 8.79 0.29 -7.81
C THR A 55 7.86 -0.80 -7.25
N ARG A 56 7.19 -1.56 -8.12
CA ARG A 56 6.35 -2.69 -7.69
C ARG A 56 7.14 -3.82 -7.04
N ASN A 57 8.36 -4.10 -7.49
CA ASN A 57 9.25 -5.09 -6.89
C ASN A 57 9.76 -4.62 -5.53
N GLU A 58 10.16 -3.36 -5.41
CA GLU A 58 10.62 -2.79 -4.16
C GLU A 58 9.50 -2.80 -3.11
N LEU A 59 8.30 -2.37 -3.49
CA LEU A 59 7.11 -2.46 -2.63
C LEU A 59 6.80 -3.90 -2.20
N ALA A 60 6.93 -4.86 -3.12
CA ALA A 60 6.72 -6.28 -2.81
C ALA A 60 7.71 -6.79 -1.74
N LEU A 61 8.98 -6.46 -1.90
CA LEU A 61 10.04 -6.83 -0.96
C LEU A 61 9.82 -6.15 0.41
N LEU A 62 9.57 -4.84 0.40
CA LEU A 62 9.42 -4.04 1.62
C LEU A 62 8.14 -4.40 2.41
N LEU A 63 7.06 -4.75 1.72
CA LEU A 63 5.79 -5.13 2.35
C LEU A 63 5.63 -6.63 2.60
N GLY A 64 6.59 -7.45 2.13
CA GLY A 64 6.55 -8.91 2.25
C GLY A 64 5.39 -9.57 1.48
N ILE A 65 4.96 -9.00 0.35
CA ILE A 65 3.89 -9.53 -0.49
C ILE A 65 4.39 -9.78 -1.92
N SER A 66 3.66 -10.55 -2.73
CA SER A 66 4.09 -10.79 -4.11
C SER A 66 3.97 -9.53 -4.98
N GLN A 67 4.88 -9.35 -5.93
CA GLN A 67 4.80 -8.29 -6.96
C GLN A 67 3.47 -8.33 -7.71
N ARG A 68 2.94 -9.54 -7.99
CA ARG A 68 1.62 -9.72 -8.61
C ARG A 68 0.50 -9.20 -7.72
N SER A 69 0.57 -9.42 -6.40
CA SER A 69 -0.39 -8.89 -5.42
C SER A 69 -0.40 -7.36 -5.36
N VAL A 70 0.76 -6.71 -5.57
CA VAL A 70 0.89 -5.25 -5.72
C VAL A 70 0.25 -4.80 -7.02
N GLN A 71 0.65 -5.40 -8.15
CA GLN A 71 0.12 -5.07 -9.48
C GLN A 71 -1.41 -5.15 -9.54
N VAL A 72 -2.00 -6.26 -9.07
CA VAL A 72 -3.46 -6.46 -9.04
C VAL A 72 -4.14 -5.41 -8.16
N TRP A 73 -3.52 -5.01 -7.05
CA TRP A 73 -4.08 -3.97 -6.19
C TRP A 73 -4.19 -2.63 -6.92
N PHE A 74 -3.13 -2.20 -7.62
CA PHE A 74 -3.15 -0.95 -8.41
C PHE A 74 -4.16 -1.03 -9.56
N GLN A 75 -4.26 -2.17 -10.24
CA GLN A 75 -5.28 -2.39 -11.29
C GLN A 75 -6.69 -2.25 -10.72
N ASN A 76 -7.01 -2.95 -9.63
CA ASN A 76 -8.33 -2.89 -9.00
C ASN A 76 -8.64 -1.48 -8.48
N LYS A 77 -7.65 -0.78 -7.91
CA LYS A 77 -7.82 0.58 -7.40
C LYS A 77 -8.20 1.55 -8.52
N ARG A 78 -7.50 1.49 -9.68
CA ARG A 78 -7.85 2.31 -10.86
C ARG A 78 -9.23 2.00 -11.41
N GLN A 79 -9.63 0.73 -11.44
CA GLN A 79 -10.98 0.36 -11.88
C GLN A 79 -12.07 0.99 -11.00
N ILE A 80 -11.88 0.98 -9.67
CA ILE A 80 -12.83 1.58 -8.73
C ILE A 80 -12.92 3.10 -8.94
N SER A 81 -11.78 3.79 -9.11
CA SER A 81 -11.76 5.23 -9.38
C SER A 81 -12.50 5.56 -10.67
N LYS A 82 -12.18 4.87 -11.78
CA LYS A 82 -12.86 5.06 -13.07
C LYS A 82 -14.38 4.84 -12.99
N LYS A 83 -14.83 3.83 -12.24
CA LYS A 83 -16.26 3.58 -12.02
C LYS A 83 -16.94 4.70 -11.24
N LYS A 84 -16.26 5.27 -10.25
CA LYS A 84 -16.78 6.41 -9.47
C LYS A 84 -16.96 7.65 -10.35
N ASP A 85 -16.05 7.87 -11.29
CA ASP A 85 -16.10 8.99 -12.23
C ASP A 85 -17.15 8.76 -13.33
N ALA A 86 -17.30 7.53 -13.83
CA ALA A 86 -18.32 7.16 -14.81
C ALA A 86 -19.75 7.24 -14.25
N ASN A 87 -19.96 6.83 -12.99
CA ASN A 87 -21.28 6.90 -12.35
C ASN A 87 -21.73 8.36 -12.08
N ARG A 88 -20.79 9.31 -12.05
CA ARG A 88 -21.10 10.75 -11.99
C ARG A 88 -21.53 11.33 -13.34
N ASN A 89 -21.17 10.68 -14.45
CA ASN A 89 -21.36 11.20 -15.82
C ASN A 89 -22.28 10.35 -16.72
N GLY A 90 -23.05 9.41 -16.16
CA GLY A 90 -24.16 8.75 -16.85
C GLY A 90 -23.82 8.09 -18.20
N GLY A 91 -23.17 6.92 -18.18
CA GLY A 91 -23.40 5.91 -19.21
C GLY A 91 -22.20 5.18 -19.84
N THR A 92 -22.46 3.90 -20.13
CA THR A 92 -21.69 2.89 -20.88
C THR A 92 -20.55 2.18 -20.14
N GLU A 93 -20.91 1.18 -19.32
CA GLU A 93 -19.96 0.20 -18.82
C GLU A 93 -19.53 -0.78 -19.93
N LYS A 94 -18.23 -0.85 -20.24
CA LYS A 94 -17.62 -2.01 -20.89
C LYS A 94 -16.93 -2.89 -19.84
N PRO A 95 -17.11 -4.22 -19.87
CA PRO A 95 -16.40 -5.11 -18.97
C PRO A 95 -14.90 -5.08 -19.25
N PHE A 96 -14.14 -5.36 -18.19
CA PHE A 96 -12.68 -5.34 -18.16
C PHE A 96 -12.07 -6.26 -19.22
N VAL A 97 -11.44 -5.67 -20.24
CA VAL A 97 -10.39 -6.33 -21.03
C VAL A 97 -9.06 -5.83 -20.48
N ASN A 98 -8.21 -6.75 -20.02
CA ASN A 98 -6.83 -6.44 -19.68
C ASN A 98 -6.08 -6.08 -20.98
N GLU A 99 -6.02 -4.80 -21.34
CA GLU A 99 -5.37 -4.27 -22.54
C GLU A 99 -3.90 -4.70 -22.70
N TYR A 100 -3.26 -5.09 -21.59
CA TYR A 100 -1.91 -5.66 -21.52
C TYR A 100 -1.75 -6.98 -22.34
N THR A 101 -2.80 -7.77 -22.55
CA THR A 101 -2.73 -9.01 -23.36
C THR A 101 -2.79 -8.74 -24.86
N LYS A 102 -3.10 -7.51 -25.28
CA LYS A 102 -3.22 -7.13 -26.69
C LYS A 102 -1.86 -6.85 -27.34
N PHE A 103 -0.85 -6.41 -26.57
CA PHE A 103 0.45 -5.95 -27.08
C PHE A 103 1.61 -6.93 -26.89
N LEU A 104 1.43 -8.00 -26.12
CA LEU A 104 2.43 -9.07 -25.93
C LEU A 104 2.54 -10.06 -27.10
N LYS A 105 1.75 -9.87 -28.18
CA LYS A 105 1.57 -10.87 -29.24
C LYS A 105 2.41 -10.67 -30.51
N SER A 106 3.00 -9.51 -30.75
CA SER A 106 3.62 -9.24 -32.07
C SER A 106 5.15 -9.10 -32.09
N ASP A 107 5.78 -8.46 -31.11
CA ASP A 107 7.24 -8.40 -30.89
C ASP A 107 7.44 -7.56 -29.61
N ALA A 108 7.92 -8.14 -28.50
CA ALA A 108 7.36 -7.87 -27.16
C ALA A 108 8.01 -6.74 -26.29
N LEU A 109 8.60 -5.69 -26.88
CA LEU A 109 9.35 -4.64 -26.13
C LEU A 109 8.60 -3.32 -25.84
N TYR A 110 7.30 -3.17 -26.16
CA TYR A 110 6.55 -1.96 -25.82
C TYR A 110 5.04 -2.23 -25.62
N ASP A 111 4.48 -1.74 -24.49
CA ASP A 111 3.06 -1.70 -24.17
C ASP A 111 2.57 -0.24 -24.26
N PRO A 112 1.57 0.09 -25.09
CA PRO A 112 1.09 1.46 -25.35
C PRO A 112 0.33 2.12 -24.20
N ASN A 113 0.43 1.61 -22.97
CA ASN A 113 0.22 2.35 -21.73
C ASN A 113 1.54 2.96 -21.19
N ASP A 114 2.54 3.28 -22.01
CA ASP A 114 3.74 4.01 -21.57
C ASP A 114 3.43 5.50 -21.30
N GLU A 115 2.43 5.69 -20.44
CA GLU A 115 1.97 6.91 -19.85
C GLU A 115 2.73 7.06 -18.52
N PHE A 116 3.90 7.71 -18.61
CA PHE A 116 4.81 8.02 -17.50
C PHE A 116 4.89 6.92 -16.43
N VAL A 117 5.63 5.86 -16.76
CA VAL A 117 6.09 4.90 -15.77
C VAL A 117 6.95 5.64 -14.74
N CYS A 118 6.36 6.02 -13.61
CA CYS A 118 7.10 6.71 -12.56
C CYS A 118 7.86 5.70 -11.71
N ASP A 119 9.18 5.75 -11.81
CA ASP A 119 10.05 5.24 -10.77
C ASP A 119 9.94 6.15 -9.55
N ILE A 120 9.65 5.54 -8.40
CA ILE A 120 9.70 6.25 -7.12
C ILE A 120 11.06 5.94 -6.50
N SER A 121 11.80 6.98 -6.13
CA SER A 121 13.08 6.79 -5.45
C SER A 121 12.92 5.95 -4.18
N SER A 122 13.87 5.05 -3.94
CA SER A 122 13.90 4.19 -2.75
C SER A 122 13.84 4.97 -1.43
N THR A 123 14.43 6.18 -1.37
CA THR A 123 14.30 7.10 -0.23
C THR A 123 12.85 7.52 -0.01
N LYS A 124 12.14 7.88 -1.08
CA LYS A 124 10.74 8.30 -1.03
C LYS A 124 9.83 7.14 -0.61
N LEU A 125 10.07 5.92 -1.10
CA LEU A 125 9.35 4.73 -0.66
C LEU A 125 9.59 4.46 0.84
N PHE A 126 10.83 4.57 1.29
CA PHE A 126 11.19 4.42 2.69
C PHE A 126 10.50 5.45 3.59
N ASP A 127 10.45 6.71 3.17
CA ASP A 127 9.75 7.77 3.91
C ASP A 127 8.25 7.49 4.04
N ILE A 128 7.61 7.05 2.95
CA ILE A 128 6.20 6.66 2.95
C ILE A 128 5.96 5.53 3.94
N ILE A 129 6.80 4.48 3.91
CA ILE A 129 6.65 3.34 4.80
C ILE A 129 6.87 3.75 6.25
N LYS A 130 7.92 4.52 6.54
CA LYS A 130 8.18 5.08 7.88
C LYS A 130 7.04 5.95 8.38
N TYR A 131 6.42 6.73 7.49
CA TYR A 131 5.24 7.50 7.83
C TYR A 131 4.06 6.58 8.17
N CYS A 132 3.75 5.60 7.31
CA CYS A 132 2.63 4.69 7.54
C CYS A 132 2.79 3.86 8.82
N ILE A 133 4.01 3.38 9.14
CA ILE A 133 4.29 2.64 10.39
C ILE A 133 3.97 3.51 11.61
N ARG A 134 4.51 4.74 11.65
CA ARG A 134 4.26 5.66 12.77
C ARG A 134 2.78 5.93 12.98
N ASN A 135 2.01 6.14 11.90
CA ASN A 135 0.58 6.42 12.01
C ASN A 135 -0.26 5.19 12.40
N ASP A 136 0.19 3.97 12.08
CA ASP A 136 -0.48 2.73 12.51
C ASP A 136 -0.35 2.53 14.03
N GLU A 137 0.78 2.92 14.63
CA GLU A 137 1.02 2.87 16.08
C GLU A 137 0.15 3.86 16.87
N LEU A 138 -0.03 5.08 16.35
CA LEU A 138 -0.92 6.10 16.96
C LEU A 138 -2.40 5.69 16.94
N SER A 139 -2.85 5.01 15.87
CA SER A 139 -4.18 4.43 15.79
C SER A 139 -4.44 3.37 16.87
N ASN A 140 -3.40 2.64 17.29
CA ASN A 140 -3.51 1.63 18.35
C ASN A 140 -3.36 2.25 19.75
N SER A 141 -2.59 3.33 19.92
CA SER A 141 -2.40 4.02 21.20
C SER A 141 -3.67 4.73 21.69
N ASN A 142 -4.48 5.28 20.78
CA ASN A 142 -5.68 6.04 21.16
C ASN A 142 -6.81 5.18 21.75
N TYR A 143 -6.75 3.85 21.63
CA TYR A 143 -7.72 2.96 22.29
C TYR A 143 -7.38 2.68 23.76
N SER A 144 -6.12 2.91 24.19
CA SER A 144 -5.69 2.63 25.57
C SER A 144 -5.90 3.80 26.53
N THR A 145 -5.91 5.05 26.04
CA THR A 145 -6.10 6.26 26.87
C THR A 145 -7.56 6.60 27.13
N LEU A 146 -8.49 6.23 26.25
CA LEU A 146 -9.93 6.52 26.40
C LEU A 146 -10.63 5.68 27.49
N SER A 147 -9.95 4.72 28.13
CA SER A 147 -10.56 3.86 29.14
C SER A 147 -10.27 4.25 30.60
N LEU A 148 -9.44 5.26 30.86
CA LEU A 148 -9.04 5.65 32.23
C LEU A 148 -9.52 7.02 32.71
N GLU A 149 -10.03 7.90 31.84
CA GLU A 149 -10.55 9.21 32.26
C GLU A 149 -12.01 9.18 32.76
N SER A 150 -12.72 8.05 32.62
CA SER A 150 -14.11 7.93 33.06
C SER A 150 -14.29 7.69 34.57
N SER A 151 -13.20 7.62 35.35
CA SER A 151 -13.26 7.14 36.74
C SER A 151 -12.70 8.12 37.78
N ILE A 152 -12.42 9.38 37.45
CA ILE A 152 -11.98 10.36 38.43
C ILE A 152 -12.87 11.61 38.37
N SER A 153 -13.50 11.90 39.51
CA SER A 153 -14.40 13.02 39.86
C SER A 153 -15.89 12.65 39.76
N THR A 154 -16.66 12.51 40.85
CA THR A 154 -16.62 13.18 42.16
C THR A 154 -17.06 12.26 43.31
N ASN A 155 -16.27 12.25 44.39
CA ASN A 155 -16.66 11.76 45.72
C ASN A 155 -17.39 12.87 46.52
N GLN A 156 -18.28 12.41 47.41
CA GLN A 156 -18.75 13.05 48.65
C GLN A 156 -19.72 14.25 48.50
N THR A 157 -20.82 14.40 49.26
CA THR A 157 -21.14 13.90 50.60
C THR A 157 -22.67 13.93 50.81
N ASP A 158 -23.23 12.84 51.33
CA ASP A 158 -24.51 12.84 52.06
C ASP A 158 -24.39 13.77 53.29
N GLU A 159 -25.43 14.55 53.61
CA GLU A 159 -25.86 14.81 55.00
C GLU A 159 -27.36 15.16 55.06
N ASP A 160 -28.01 14.49 56.02
CA ASP A 160 -29.17 14.91 56.82
C ASP A 160 -30.63 14.73 56.36
N LYS A 161 -31.20 13.61 56.85
CA LYS A 161 -32.43 13.46 57.66
C LYS A 161 -33.42 14.64 57.69
N GLN A 162 -34.64 14.39 57.21
CA GLN A 162 -35.82 14.11 58.03
C GLN A 162 -36.98 13.55 57.20
#